data_AF-A0A510E4F9-F1
#
_entry.id   AF-A0A510E4F9-F1
#
_cell.length_a   1.000
_cell.length_b   1.000
_cell.length_c   1.000
_cell.angle_alpha   90.00
_cell.angle_beta   90.00
_cell.angle_gamma   90.00
#
_symmetry.space_group_name_H-M   'P 1'
#
loop_
_entity.id
_entity.type
_entity.pdbx_description
1 polymer ?
#
loop_
_entity_poly.entity_id
_entity_poly.type
_entity_poly.pdbx_seq_one_letter_code
_entity_poly.pdbx_strand_id
1 'polypeptide(L)' 'MNDYLTSLITGNESRIREELETNEDQEKVVANSYLFTEELIKTAVMNEIDLDVIYEDLEYRLGDEHPILLFLRQAMEDS' A
#
# COMPACT_ATOMS: atom_id res chain seq x y z
N MET A 1 -23.22 13.33 -10.85
CA MET A 1 -23.45 12.14 -11.70
C MET A 1 -22.09 11.49 -11.87
N ASN A 2 -21.94 10.24 -11.45
CA ASN A 2 -20.63 9.60 -11.24
C ASN A 2 -19.81 9.62 -12.54
N ASP A 3 -18.60 10.18 -12.53
CA ASP A 3 -17.78 10.37 -13.74
C ASP A 3 -17.51 9.05 -14.46
N TYR A 4 -17.40 7.96 -13.69
CA TYR A 4 -17.33 6.59 -14.17
C TYR A 4 -18.56 6.19 -15.01
N LEU A 5 -19.79 6.48 -14.55
CA LEU A 5 -21.01 6.16 -15.29
C LEU A 5 -21.14 6.97 -16.58
N THR A 6 -20.70 8.22 -16.56
CA THR A 6 -20.67 9.08 -17.75
C THR A 6 -19.67 8.54 -18.78
N SER A 7 -18.50 8.04 -18.35
CA SER A 7 -17.49 7.46 -19.24
C SER A 7 -17.98 6.18 -19.94
N LEU A 8 -18.72 5.32 -19.23
CA LEU A 8 -19.34 4.10 -19.78
C LEU A 8 -20.40 4.41 -20.84
N ILE A 9 -21.21 5.45 -20.60
CA ILE A 9 -22.29 5.87 -21.52
C ILE A 9 -21.71 6.55 -22.77
N THR A 10 -20.60 7.29 -22.63
CA THR A 10 -19.98 8.05 -23.72
C THR A 10 -19.05 7.21 -24.60
N GLY A 11 -18.85 5.92 -24.28
CA GLY A 11 -18.09 4.99 -25.10
C GLY A 11 -16.59 5.26 -25.15
N ASN A 12 -16.05 5.98 -24.16
CA ASN A 12 -14.62 6.27 -24.08
C ASN A 12 -13.87 5.10 -23.41
N GLU A 13 -13.96 3.92 -24.01
CA GLU A 13 -13.40 2.65 -23.47
C GLU A 13 -11.90 2.73 -23.18
N SER A 14 -11.16 3.55 -23.93
CA SER A 14 -9.71 3.73 -23.76
C SER A 14 -9.37 4.28 -22.38
N ARG A 15 -10.11 5.30 -21.92
CA ARG A 15 -9.86 5.95 -20.63
C ARG A 15 -10.26 5.06 -19.46
N ILE A 16 -11.33 4.27 -19.62
CA ILE A 16 -11.79 3.32 -18.61
C ILE A 16 -10.79 2.18 -18.46
N ARG A 17 -10.26 1.65 -19.56
CA ARG A 17 -9.22 0.60 -19.49
C ARG A 17 -7.95 1.10 -18.81
N GLU A 18 -7.49 2.30 -19.15
CA GLU A 18 -6.32 2.90 -18.52
C GLU A 18 -6.56 3.13 -17.02
N GLU A 19 -7.71 3.67 -16.62
CA GLU A 19 -8.09 3.83 -15.21
C GLU A 19 -8.18 2.46 -14.48
N LEU A 20 -8.70 1.41 -15.12
CA LEU A 20 -8.79 0.06 -14.53
C LEU A 20 -7.41 -0.62 -14.41
N GLU A 21 -6.55 -0.53 -15.41
CA GLU A 21 -5.18 -1.06 -15.37
C GLU A 21 -4.34 -0.35 -14.30
N THR A 22 -4.49 0.98 -14.19
CA THR A 22 -3.83 1.76 -13.13
C THR A 22 -4.32 1.35 -11.74
N ASN A 23 -5.62 1.08 -11.59
CA ASN A 23 -6.20 0.61 -10.32
C ASN A 23 -5.77 -0.81 -9.97
N GLU A 24 -5.71 -1.74 -10.94
CA GLU A 24 -5.18 -3.10 -10.71
C GLU A 24 -3.74 -3.08 -10.22
N ASP A 25 -2.90 -2.21 -10.80
CA ASP A 25 -1.51 -2.10 -10.39
C ASP A 25 -1.37 -1.45 -9.00
N GLN A 26 -2.24 -0.49 -8.66
CA GLN A 26 -2.32 0.05 -7.30
C GLN A 26 -2.75 -1.01 -6.28
N GLU A 27 -3.77 -1.82 -6.59
CA GLU A 27 -4.23 -2.90 -5.73
C GLU A 27 -3.11 -3.92 -5.46
N LYS A 28 -2.37 -4.32 -6.51
CA LYS A 28 -1.21 -5.21 -6.38
C LYS A 28 -0.13 -4.59 -5.48
N VAL A 29 0.16 -3.30 -5.63
CA VAL A 29 1.17 -2.60 -4.79
C VAL A 29 0.74 -2.61 -3.33
N VAL A 30 -0.53 -2.33 -3.03
CA VAL A 30 -1.06 -2.35 -1.66
C VAL A 30 -0.99 -3.76 -1.07
N ALA A 31 -1.45 -4.77 -1.80
CA ALA A 31 -1.41 -6.17 -1.35
C ALA A 31 0.03 -6.66 -1.10
N ASN A 32 0.96 -6.33 -2.00
CA ASN A 32 2.38 -6.68 -1.84
C ASN A 32 2.99 -5.96 -0.64
N SER A 33 2.63 -4.70 -0.41
CA SER A 33 3.09 -3.93 0.75
C SER A 33 2.59 -4.53 2.07
N TYR A 34 1.35 -5.02 2.10
CA TYR A 34 0.80 -5.72 3.25
C TYR A 34 1.59 -7.01 3.54
N LEU A 35 1.74 -7.89 2.54
CA LEU A 35 2.47 -9.15 2.68
C LEU A 35 3.93 -8.93 3.11
N PHE A 36 4.58 -7.92 2.54
CA PHE A 36 5.93 -7.53 2.95
C PHE A 36 5.98 -7.11 4.41
N THR A 37 5.02 -6.29 4.86
CA THR A 37 4.98 -5.79 6.24
C THR A 37 4.79 -6.92 7.25
N GLU A 38 3.94 -7.91 6.95
CA GLU A 38 3.79 -9.08 7.82
C GLU A 38 5.09 -9.88 7.97
N GLU A 39 5.79 -10.14 6.87
CA GLU A 39 7.07 -10.86 6.90
C GLU A 39 8.19 -10.05 7.58
N LEU A 40 8.19 -8.73 7.38
CA LEU A 40 9.10 -7.82 8.08
C LEU A 40 8.90 -7.90 9.59
N ILE A 41 7.66 -7.82 10.08
CA ILE A 41 7.35 -7.89 11.51
C ILE A 41 7.76 -9.25 12.09
N LYS A 42 7.40 -10.36 11.42
CA LYS A 42 7.80 -11.71 11.86
C LYS A 42 9.32 -11.82 11.97
N THR A 43 10.03 -11.32 10.97
CA THR A 43 11.50 -11.37 10.93
C THR A 43 12.10 -10.51 12.04
N ALA A 44 11.58 -9.31 12.28
CA ALA A 44 12.03 -8.42 13.34
C ALA A 44 11.88 -9.08 14.72
N VAL A 45 10.70 -9.64 15.00
CA VAL A 45 10.42 -10.36 16.26
C VAL A 45 11.36 -11.57 16.43
N MET A 46 11.54 -12.38 15.38
CA MET A 46 12.41 -13.55 15.43
C MET A 46 13.88 -13.22 15.71
N ASN A 47 14.33 -12.01 15.34
CA ASN A 47 15.71 -11.57 15.49
C ASN A 47 15.88 -10.53 16.59
N GLU A 48 14.85 -10.30 17.42
CA GLU A 48 14.85 -9.30 18.50
C GLU A 48 15.25 -7.88 18.01
N ILE A 49 14.83 -7.53 16.80
CA ILE A 49 15.05 -6.21 16.22
C ILE A 49 13.92 -5.28 16.66
N ASP A 50 14.29 -4.09 17.13
CA ASP A 50 13.35 -3.04 17.51
C ASP A 50 12.57 -2.52 16.30
N LEU A 51 11.24 -2.60 16.37
CA LEU A 51 10.34 -2.13 15.31
C LEU A 51 10.39 -0.60 15.17
N ASP A 52 10.66 0.14 16.25
CA ASP A 52 10.78 1.61 16.19
C ASP A 52 11.95 2.02 15.29
N VAL A 53 13.08 1.31 15.39
CA VAL A 53 14.27 1.56 14.55
C VAL A 53 13.99 1.25 13.08
N ILE A 54 13.26 0.16 12.80
CA ILE A 54 12.83 -0.19 11.45
C ILE A 54 11.89 0.88 10.89
N TYR A 55 10.95 1.35 11.73
CA TYR A 55 9.99 2.38 11.36
C TYR A 55 10.70 3.68 10.93
N GLU A 56 11.62 4.19 11.75
CA GLU A 56 12.38 5.40 11.45
C GLU A 56 13.23 5.27 10.15
N ASP A 57 13.90 4.13 9.95
CA ASP A 57 14.69 3.91 8.71
C ASP A 57 13.81 3.85 7.46
N LEU A 58 12.65 3.19 7.55
CA LEU A 58 11.71 3.09 6.43
C LEU A 58 11.02 4.42 6.16
N GLU A 59 10.70 5.21 7.18
CA GLU A 59 10.14 6.57 7.02
C GLU A 59 11.10 7.48 6.27
N TYR A 60 12.37 7.47 6.66
CA TYR A 60 13.40 8.24 5.98
C TYR A 60 13.58 7.85 4.50
N ARG A 61 13.41 6.57 4.17
CA ARG A 61 13.64 6.05 2.81
C ARG A 61 12.44 6.15 1.88
N LEU A 62 11.24 5.92 2.40
CA LEU A 62 10.02 5.72 1.61
C LEU A 62 9.03 6.88 1.73
N GLY A 63 9.13 7.68 2.78
CA GLY A 63 8.13 8.68 3.13
C GLY A 63 6.98 8.12 3.99
N ASP A 64 6.34 9.01 4.74
CA ASP A 64 5.33 8.73 5.75
C ASP A 64 3.99 8.20 5.19
N GLU A 65 3.71 8.45 3.91
CA GLU A 65 2.52 7.96 3.21
C GLU A 65 2.71 6.61 2.51
N HIS A 66 3.91 6.01 2.56
CA HIS A 66 4.16 4.74 1.89
C HIS A 66 3.30 3.62 2.51
N PRO A 67 2.63 2.74 1.72
CA PRO A 67 1.73 1.72 2.27
C PRO A 67 2.35 0.82 3.34
N ILE A 68 3.63 0.43 3.17
CA ILE A 68 4.40 -0.32 4.18
C ILE A 68 4.41 0.39 5.54
N LEU A 69 4.62 1.72 5.56
CA LEU A 69 4.62 2.48 6.81
C LEU A 69 3.26 2.60 7.44
N LEU A 70 2.21 2.74 6.63
CA LEU A 70 0.84 2.78 7.13
C LEU A 70 0.48 1.46 7.82
N PHE A 71 0.82 0.33 7.19
CA PHE A 71 0.60 -1.00 7.77
C PHE A 71 1.46 -1.24 9.01
N LEU A 72 2.73 -0.82 8.99
CA LEU A 72 3.63 -1.00 10.12
C LEU A 72 3.17 -0.16 11.33
N ARG A 73 2.76 1.10 11.10
CA ARG A 73 2.20 1.98 12.14
C ARG A 73 0.94 1.36 12.76
N GLN A 74 0.01 0.89 11.93
CA GLN A 74 -1.20 0.24 12.41
C GLN A 74 -0.88 -0.99 13.28
N ALA A 75 0.06 -1.84 12.85
CA ALA A 75 0.45 -3.03 13.61
C ALA A 75 1.10 -2.68 14.97
N MET A 76 1.82 -1.57 15.05
CA MET A 76 2.43 -1.07 16.28
C MET A 76 1.41 -0.43 17.23
N GLU A 77 0.38 0.24 16.69
CA GLU A 77 -0.73 0.81 17.48
C GLU A 77 -1.67 -0.27 18.06
N ASP A 78 -1.84 -1.39 17.36
CA ASP A 78 -2.69 -2.52 17.75
C ASP A 78 -2.01 -3.48 18.77
N SER A 79 -0.72 -3.29 19.09
CA SER A 79 0.10 -4.14 19.98
C SER A 79 0.20 -3.60 21.41
#